data_AF-A0A7E4WD87-F1
#
_entry.id   AF-A0A7E4WD87-F1
#
_cell.length_a   1.000
_cell.length_b   1.000
_cell.length_c   1.000
_cell.angle_alpha   90.00
_cell.angle_beta   90.00
_cell.angle_gamma   90.00
#
_symmetry.space_group_name_H-M   'P 1'
#
loop_
_entity.id
_entity.type
_entity.pdbx_description
1 polymer ?
#
loop_
_entity_poly.entity_id
_entity_poly.type
_entity_poly.pdbx_seq_one_letter_code
_entity_poly.pdbx_strand_id
1 'polypeptide(L)'
;MRFSAIADDSKSVEALTTAISSAAKYSKQGVVSVKILPDSLSFVCATGVRDGFFMEIRMEQQEVFSAFHMEGLAPDNNAIVFEM
;
A
#
# COMPACT_ATOMS: atom_id res chain seq x y z
N MET A 1 14.03 6.21 -7.35
CA MET A 1 12.63 5.97 -6.94
C MET A 1 12.05 7.24 -6.37
N ARG A 2 10.84 7.61 -6.76
CA ARG A 2 10.09 8.72 -6.19
C ARG A 2 8.63 8.32 -6.07
N PHE A 3 7.97 8.74 -4.99
CA PHE A 3 6.54 8.56 -4.80
C PHE A 3 5.97 9.77 -4.05
N SER A 4 4.82 10.26 -4.49
CA SER A 4 4.03 11.29 -3.84
C SER A 4 2.56 11.05 -4.15
N ALA A 5 1.73 11.01 -3.12
CA ALA A 5 0.28 10.94 -3.27
C ALA A 5 -0.42 11.88 -2.27
N ILE A 6 -1.58 12.40 -2.66
CA ILE A 6 -2.39 13.33 -1.87
C ILE A 6 -3.81 12.77 -1.77
N ALA A 7 -4.32 12.63 -0.56
CA ALA A 7 -5.74 12.44 -0.26
C ALA A 7 -6.20 13.70 0.49
N ASP A 8 -7.11 14.48 -0.09
CA ASP A 8 -7.47 15.82 0.40
C ASP A 8 -8.93 15.94 0.87
N ASP A 9 -9.80 14.99 0.54
CA ASP A 9 -11.15 14.91 1.08
C ASP A 9 -11.25 13.96 2.29
N SER A 10 -12.25 14.21 3.15
CA SER A 10 -12.40 13.46 4.40
C SER A 10 -12.67 11.96 4.20
N LYS A 11 -13.36 11.56 3.13
CA LYS A 11 -13.63 10.14 2.85
C LYS A 11 -12.35 9.42 2.45
N SER A 12 -11.55 10.04 1.59
CA SER A 12 -10.28 9.49 1.15
C SER A 12 -9.28 9.33 2.31
N VAL A 13 -9.21 10.34 3.19
CA VAL A 13 -8.38 10.27 4.41
C VAL A 13 -8.87 9.16 5.35
N GLU A 14 -10.18 9.02 5.54
CA GLU A 14 -10.76 7.95 6.35
C GLU A 14 -10.48 6.56 5.77
N ALA A 15 -10.63 6.38 4.45
CA ALA A 15 -10.34 5.13 3.76
C ALA A 15 -8.86 4.74 3.92
N LEU A 16 -7.94 5.69 3.71
CA LEU A 16 -6.50 5.48 3.88
C LEU A 16 -6.14 5.12 5.32
N THR A 17 -6.69 5.85 6.30
CA THR A 17 -6.46 5.59 7.72
C THR A 17 -6.98 4.21 8.13
N THR A 18 -8.14 3.82 7.60
CA THR A 18 -8.75 2.51 7.84
C THR A 18 -7.92 1.38 7.24
N ALA A 19 -7.42 1.54 6.01
CA ALA A 19 -6.53 0.56 5.37
C ALA A 19 -5.23 0.36 6.18
N ILE A 20 -4.56 1.46 6.56
CA ILE A 20 -3.34 1.42 7.38
C ILE A 20 -3.60 0.74 8.72
N SER A 21 -4.66 1.13 9.42
CA SER A 21 -5.01 0.57 10.73
C SER A 21 -5.36 -0.91 10.64
N SER A 22 -5.98 -1.34 9.54
CA SER A 22 -6.29 -2.74 9.28
C SER A 22 -5.01 -3.53 9.04
N ALA A 23 -4.15 -3.08 8.12
CA ALA A 23 -2.84 -3.68 7.89
C ALA A 23 -2.04 -3.85 9.19
N ALA A 24 -1.96 -2.80 10.02
CA ALA A 24 -1.26 -2.82 11.30
C ALA A 24 -1.85 -3.83 12.32
N LYS A 25 -3.16 -4.06 12.31
CA LYS A 25 -3.79 -5.06 13.20
C LYS A 25 -3.39 -6.48 12.83
N TYR A 26 -3.28 -6.75 11.53
CA TYR A 26 -2.95 -8.07 11.00
C TYR A 26 -1.44 -8.32 10.93
N SER A 27 -0.62 -7.27 11.03
CA SER A 27 0.85 -7.38 11.04
C SER A 27 1.47 -7.72 12.40
N LYS A 28 0.67 -7.99 13.44
CA LYS A 28 1.13 -8.24 14.82
C LYS A 28 2.22 -9.32 15.00
N GLN A 29 2.57 -10.07 13.95
CA GLN A 29 3.67 -11.05 13.92
C GLN A 29 4.49 -11.04 12.60
N GLY A 30 4.38 -10.03 11.73
CA GLY A 30 4.99 -10.10 10.39
C GLY A 30 5.27 -8.75 9.74
N VAL A 31 6.09 -8.79 8.69
CA VAL A 31 6.50 -7.65 7.86
C VAL A 31 5.28 -7.10 7.11
N VAL A 32 5.12 -5.77 7.09
CA VAL A 32 4.20 -5.12 6.15
C VAL A 32 5.00 -4.63 4.98
N SER A 33 4.77 -5.15 3.79
CA SER A 33 5.30 -4.55 2.57
C SER A 33 4.30 -3.54 2.04
N VAL A 34 4.73 -2.31 1.83
CA VAL A 34 3.99 -1.33 1.03
C VAL A 34 4.44 -1.47 -0.41
N LYS A 35 3.47 -1.73 -1.29
CA LYS A 35 3.68 -1.86 -2.73
C LYS A 35 2.96 -0.73 -3.44
N ILE A 36 3.70 0.03 -4.24
CA ILE A 36 3.19 1.14 -5.04
C ILE A 36 3.36 0.74 -6.51
N LEU A 37 2.23 0.70 -7.21
CA LEU A 37 2.12 0.48 -8.65
C LEU A 37 1.54 1.73 -9.31
N PRO A 38 1.64 1.87 -10.65
CA PRO A 38 1.15 3.06 -11.35
C PRO A 38 -0.34 3.33 -11.15
N ASP A 39 -1.11 2.30 -10.82
CA ASP A 39 -2.56 2.30 -10.64
C ASP A 39 -3.00 2.10 -9.19
N SER A 40 -2.13 1.66 -8.28
CA SER A 40 -2.56 1.27 -6.93
C SER A 40 -1.51 1.42 -5.85
N LEU A 41 -1.97 1.56 -4.60
CA LEU A 41 -1.19 1.40 -3.40
C LEU A 41 -1.72 0.19 -2.61
N SER A 42 -0.84 -0.73 -2.24
CA SER A 42 -1.18 -1.93 -1.47
C SER A 42 -0.39 -2.01 -0.17
N PHE A 43 -1.08 -2.41 0.90
CA PHE A 43 -0.45 -2.90 2.14
C PHE A 43 -0.52 -4.43 2.13
N VAL A 44 0.63 -5.08 2.13
CA VAL A 44 0.76 -6.53 2.09
C VAL A 44 1.26 -7.01 3.44
N CYS A 45 0.45 -7.78 4.15
CA CYS A 45 0.80 -8.40 5.43
C CYS A 45 0.99 -9.90 5.20
N ALA A 46 2.18 -10.41 5.51
CA ALA A 46 2.46 -11.83 5.51
C ALA A 46 3.00 -12.23 6.90
N THR A 47 2.35 -13.19 7.56
CA THR A 47 2.82 -13.71 8.85
C THR A 47 3.21 -15.17 8.71
N GLY A 48 4.47 -15.50 9.02
CA GLY A 48 4.98 -16.84 9.32
C GLY A 48 4.68 -17.95 8.30
N VAL A 49 5.73 -18.59 7.77
CA VAL A 49 5.66 -19.75 6.83
C VAL A 49 4.80 -20.93 7.33
N ARG A 50 4.48 -21.00 8.63
CA ARG A 50 3.66 -22.07 9.23
C ARG A 50 2.15 -21.89 9.08
N ASP A 51 1.65 -20.65 9.09
CA ASP A 51 0.21 -20.38 9.17
C ASP A 51 -0.39 -19.85 7.85
N GLY A 52 0.46 -19.57 6.85
CA GLY A 52 0.00 -19.29 5.47
C GLY A 52 -0.89 -18.05 5.32
N PHE A 53 -0.89 -17.15 6.31
CA PHE A 53 -1.73 -15.97 6.29
C PHE A 53 -1.10 -14.88 5.42
N PHE A 54 -1.79 -14.61 4.30
CA PHE A 54 -1.49 -13.54 3.36
C PHE A 54 -2.71 -12.63 3.27
N MET A 55 -2.50 -11.34 3.51
CA MET A 55 -3.51 -10.32 3.31
C MET A 55 -2.92 -9.19 2.49
N GLU A 56 -3.62 -8.82 1.42
CA GLU A 56 -3.33 -7.62 0.64
C GLU A 56 -4.53 -6.68 0.72
N ILE A 57 -4.29 -5.47 1.22
CA ILE A 57 -5.25 -4.37 1.17
C ILE A 57 -4.81 -3.47 0.02
N ARG A 58 -5.51 -3.58 -1.11
CA ARG A 58 -5.24 -2.81 -2.34
C ARG A 58 -6.19 -1.63 -2.45
N MET A 59 -5.64 -0.46 -2.77
CA MET A 59 -6.36 0.78 -2.99
C MET A 59 -6.06 1.29 -4.40
N GLU A 60 -7.09 1.40 -5.24
CA GLU A 60 -6.96 1.97 -6.59
C GLU A 60 -6.73 3.48 -6.49
N GLN A 61 -5.74 3.99 -7.24
CA GLN A 61 -5.28 5.36 -7.04
C GLN A 61 -6.40 6.39 -7.25
N GLN A 62 -7.25 6.13 -8.24
CA GLN A 62 -8.31 7.03 -8.70
C GLN A 62 -9.49 7.13 -7.73
N GLU A 63 -9.57 6.20 -6.78
CA GLU A 63 -10.66 6.14 -5.80
C GLU A 63 -10.33 6.92 -4.51
N VAL A 64 -9.04 7.19 -4.27
CA VAL A 64 -8.57 7.70 -2.97
C VAL A 64 -7.65 8.91 -3.09
N PHE A 65 -6.87 9.02 -4.15
CA PHE A 65 -5.86 10.07 -4.25
C PHE A 65 -6.26 11.12 -5.30
N SER A 66 -6.29 12.39 -4.89
CA SER A 66 -6.49 13.53 -5.79
C SER A 66 -5.25 13.83 -6.63
N ALA A 67 -4.07 13.41 -6.15
CA ALA A 67 -2.83 13.38 -6.92
C ALA A 67 -2.05 12.11 -6.57
N PHE A 68 -1.49 11.44 -7.58
CA PHE A 68 -0.66 10.26 -7.39
C PHE A 68 0.45 10.25 -8.44
N HIS A 69 1.70 10.29 -7.98
CA HIS A 69 2.89 10.40 -8.81
C HIS A 69 3.91 9.38 -8.33
N MET A 70 4.39 8.53 -9.23
CA MET A 70 5.43 7.57 -8.91
C MET A 70 6.44 7.39 -10.04
N GLU A 71 7.66 7.05 -9.66
CA GLU A 71 8.77 6.72 -10.55
C GLU A 71 9.55 5.56 -9.90
N GLY A 72 9.35 4.34 -10.41
CA GLY A 72 10.05 3.12 -10.00
C GLY A 72 11.51 3.08 -10.45
N LEU A 73 12.20 1.98 -10.16
CA LEU A 73 13.63 1.79 -10.52
C LEU A 73 13.85 1.42 -11.98
N ALA A 74 12.93 0.67 -12.58
CA ALA A 74 13.07 0.14 -13.93
C ALA A 74 11.83 0.47 -14.78
N PRO A 75 11.99 0.88 -16.06
CA PRO A 75 10.87 1.12 -16.97
C PRO A 75 9.98 -0.12 -17.13
N ASP A 76 10.60 -1.30 -17.19
CA ASP A 76 9.92 -2.59 -17.42
C ASP A 76 9.28 -3.17 -16.15
N ASN A 77 9.62 -2.62 -14.98
CA ASN A 77 9.06 -3.01 -13.68
C ASN A 77 8.90 -1.76 -12.82
N ASN A 78 7.96 -0.91 -13.23
CA ASN A 78 7.66 0.36 -12.58
C ASN A 78 6.87 0.14 -11.28
N ALA A 79 7.53 -0.47 -10.30
CA ALA A 79 7.00 -0.73 -8.97
C ALA A 79 7.97 -0.19 -7.91
N ILE A 80 7.41 0.24 -6.78
CA ILE A 80 8.18 0.54 -5.58
C ILE A 80 7.66 -0.41 -4.49
N VAL A 81 8.57 -1.15 -3.86
CA VAL A 81 8.25 -2.03 -2.74
C VAL A 81 9.20 -1.71 -1.60
N PHE A 82 8.66 -1.47 -0.41
CA PHE A 82 9.45 -1.31 0.80
C PHE A 82 8.76 -1.98 1.97
N GLU A 83 9.57 -2.48 2.90
CA GLU A 83 9.12 -3.16 4.11
C GLU A 83 9.05 -2.15 5.28
N MET A 84 8.02 -2.29 6.10
CA MET A 84 7.69 -1.48 7.27
C MET A 84 7.46 -2.34 8.51
#